data_AF-A0A1F5VUE1-F1
#
_entry.id   AF-A0A1F5VUE1-F1
#
_cell.length_a   1.000
_cell.length_b   1.000
_cell.length_c   1.000
_cell.angle_alpha   90.00
_cell.angle_beta   90.00
_cell.angle_gamma   90.00
#
_symmetry.space_group_name_H-M   'P 1'
#
loop_
_entity.id
_entity.type
_entity.pdbx_description
1 polymer ?
#
loop_
_entity_poly.entity_id
_entity_poly.type
_entity_poly.pdbx_seq_one_letter_code
_entity_poly.pdbx_strand_id
1 'polypeptide(L)'
;MEDNNTQMEGLKKIYESLQQQISRNPNSFFLYSQLGSICVEMGNRKDALIHFKKALTLNPQNKEVKEKMRTFFSYEETKDILKAFEPPPFWKDIGWTLAYPLDKEGKVMIIAGAVIFGILTFVGSISIFGWIGFIFAYGFVSAYLIKIIKSAGQGDRKMPDWPEFTSFIDSMILPCFRFFMAFFISFLPMIVFLILGFRFSVSFSLLLIPLILGGIFGLIYYPMALTAVALFDNSLAPLNFNILISSIMTIKKDYFIALAFIAILDLIGFIASLIFVLPLPVIGDIIFWLISLYIAIVQVNILGNMYYVNEDKIDWF
;
A
#
# COMPACT_ATOMS: atom_id res chain seq x y z
N MET A 1 -9.58 5.71 -49.15
CA MET A 1 -10.67 4.73 -48.96
C MET A 1 -10.16 3.30 -49.07
N GLU A 2 -9.21 2.98 -49.96
CA GLU A 2 -8.54 1.66 -50.00
C GLU A 2 -7.76 1.29 -48.73
N ASP A 3 -7.16 2.28 -48.06
CA ASP A 3 -6.34 2.06 -46.85
C ASP A 3 -7.17 1.58 -45.64
N ASN A 4 -8.31 2.23 -45.37
CA ASN A 4 -9.23 1.83 -44.30
C ASN A 4 -9.87 0.44 -44.52
N ASN A 5 -10.12 0.06 -45.78
CA ASN A 5 -10.70 -1.24 -46.09
C ASN A 5 -9.68 -2.37 -45.89
N THR A 6 -8.44 -2.13 -46.30
CA THR A 6 -7.32 -3.05 -46.08
C THR A 6 -7.01 -3.23 -44.59
N GLN A 7 -7.07 -2.14 -43.82
CA GLN A 7 -6.91 -2.17 -42.37
C GLN A 7 -8.03 -2.98 -41.68
N MET A 8 -9.29 -2.77 -42.07
CA MET A 8 -10.43 -3.49 -41.49
C MET A 8 -10.39 -4.99 -41.83
N GLU A 9 -9.95 -5.36 -43.04
CA GLU A 9 -9.71 -6.76 -43.43
C GLU A 9 -8.64 -7.42 -42.55
N GLY A 10 -7.55 -6.68 -42.27
CA GLY A 10 -6.50 -7.10 -41.35
C GLY A 10 -7.00 -7.35 -39.93
N LEU A 11 -7.81 -6.44 -39.39
CA LEU A 11 -8.40 -6.56 -38.05
C LEU A 11 -9.33 -7.79 -37.94
N LYS A 12 -10.16 -8.05 -38.96
CA LYS A 12 -11.01 -9.26 -38.99
C LYS A 12 -10.18 -10.54 -38.96
N LYS A 13 -9.11 -10.61 -39.75
CA LYS A 13 -8.21 -11.77 -39.77
C LYS A 13 -7.54 -12.00 -38.40
N ILE A 14 -7.12 -10.92 -37.73
CA ILE A 14 -6.57 -10.99 -36.36
C ILE A 14 -7.64 -11.49 -35.40
N TYR A 15 -8.86 -10.96 -35.47
CA TYR A 15 -9.99 -11.37 -34.63
C TYR A 15 -10.31 -12.86 -34.78
N GLU A 16 -10.40 -13.37 -36.00
CA GLU A 16 -10.62 -14.80 -36.27
C GLU A 16 -9.48 -15.69 -35.74
N SER A 17 -8.23 -15.27 -35.92
CA SER A 17 -7.06 -15.97 -35.37
C SER A 17 -7.11 -16.02 -33.84
N LEU A 18 -7.47 -14.92 -33.18
CA LEU A 18 -7.62 -14.85 -31.72
C LEU A 18 -8.77 -15.73 -31.24
N GLN A 19 -9.90 -15.77 -31.95
CA GLN A 19 -11.00 -16.69 -31.63
C GLN A 19 -10.58 -18.15 -31.72
N GLN A 20 -9.82 -18.55 -32.75
CA GLN A 20 -9.28 -19.92 -32.86
C GLN A 20 -8.33 -20.25 -31.70
N GLN A 21 -7.49 -19.29 -31.29
CA GLN A 21 -6.61 -19.47 -30.13
C GLN A 21 -7.41 -19.61 -28.83
N ILE A 22 -8.50 -18.87 -28.65
CA ILE A 22 -9.40 -19.00 -27.50
C ILE A 22 -10.10 -20.35 -27.50
N SER A 23 -10.48 -20.90 -28.66
CA SER A 23 -11.03 -22.27 -28.72
C SER A 23 -10.04 -23.31 -28.19
N ARG A 24 -8.73 -23.08 -28.33
CA ARG A 24 -7.66 -23.95 -27.79
C ARG A 24 -7.31 -23.62 -26.34
N ASN A 25 -7.44 -22.36 -25.92
CA ASN A 25 -7.16 -21.89 -24.57
C ASN A 25 -8.28 -20.95 -24.06
N PRO A 26 -9.41 -21.52 -23.59
CA PRO A 26 -10.61 -20.74 -23.23
C PRO A 26 -10.46 -19.88 -21.98
N ASN A 27 -9.38 -20.06 -21.21
CA ASN A 27 -9.13 -19.33 -19.97
C ASN A 27 -7.92 -18.38 -20.09
N SER A 28 -7.56 -18.00 -21.32
CA SER A 28 -6.45 -17.07 -21.54
C SER A 28 -6.90 -15.63 -21.34
N PHE A 29 -6.50 -15.03 -20.21
CA PHE A 29 -6.67 -13.60 -19.94
C PHE A 29 -6.19 -12.72 -21.10
N PHE A 30 -4.99 -13.02 -21.60
CA PHE A 30 -4.31 -12.21 -22.62
C PHE A 30 -5.10 -12.18 -23.94
N LEU A 31 -5.65 -13.32 -24.35
CA LEU A 31 -6.43 -13.40 -25.59
C LEU A 31 -7.73 -12.60 -25.50
N TYR A 32 -8.42 -12.64 -24.35
CA TYR A 32 -9.61 -11.81 -24.15
C TYR A 32 -9.29 -10.31 -24.06
N SER A 33 -8.16 -9.94 -23.45
CA SER A 33 -7.69 -8.54 -23.46
C SER A 33 -7.41 -8.04 -24.88
N GLN A 34 -6.75 -8.86 -25.70
CA GLN A 34 -6.47 -8.54 -27.10
C GLN A 34 -7.74 -8.46 -27.96
N LEU A 35 -8.68 -9.40 -27.80
CA LEU A 35 -9.97 -9.32 -28.47
C LEU A 35 -10.73 -8.04 -28.12
N GLY A 36 -10.69 -7.62 -26.85
CA GLY A 36 -11.25 -6.34 -26.42
C GLY A 36 -10.66 -5.17 -27.20
N SER A 37 -9.33 -5.08 -27.29
CA SER A 37 -8.62 -4.04 -28.06
C SER A 37 -8.97 -4.08 -29.55
N ILE A 38 -8.97 -5.26 -30.19
CA ILE A 38 -9.30 -5.40 -31.61
C ILE A 38 -10.77 -5.02 -31.88
N CYS A 39 -11.70 -5.36 -30.99
CA CYS A 39 -13.09 -4.93 -31.10
C CYS A 39 -13.26 -3.42 -30.97
N VAL A 40 -12.45 -2.74 -30.14
CA VAL A 40 -12.41 -1.27 -30.09
C VAL A 40 -11.95 -0.70 -31.42
N GLU A 41 -10.86 -1.22 -31.99
CA GLU A 41 -10.31 -0.77 -33.28
C GLU A 41 -11.30 -1.00 -34.45
N MET A 42 -12.08 -2.07 -34.40
CA MET A 42 -13.16 -2.35 -35.36
C MET A 42 -14.42 -1.49 -35.14
N GLY A 43 -14.47 -0.65 -34.10
CA GLY A 43 -15.64 0.16 -33.73
C GLY A 43 -16.77 -0.63 -33.04
N ASN A 44 -16.56 -1.90 -32.73
CA ASN A 44 -17.55 -2.76 -32.09
C ASN A 44 -17.45 -2.68 -30.56
N ARG A 45 -17.97 -1.56 -30.01
CA ARG A 45 -17.93 -1.27 -28.57
C ARG A 45 -18.56 -2.34 -27.69
N LYS A 46 -19.69 -2.92 -28.13
CA LYS A 46 -20.43 -3.91 -27.30
C LYS A 46 -19.61 -5.17 -27.08
N ASP A 47 -19.02 -5.71 -28.15
CA ASP A 47 -18.20 -6.93 -28.05
C ASP A 47 -16.89 -6.66 -27.32
N ALA A 48 -16.32 -5.46 -27.49
CA ALA A 48 -15.14 -5.06 -26.73
C ALA A 48 -15.38 -5.09 -25.21
N LEU A 49 -16.50 -4.55 -24.72
CA LEU A 49 -16.85 -4.63 -23.29
C LEU A 49 -17.05 -6.07 -22.81
N ILE A 50 -17.64 -6.94 -23.63
CA ILE A 50 -17.81 -8.36 -23.29
C ILE A 50 -16.44 -9.04 -23.13
N HIS A 51 -15.53 -8.82 -24.06
CA HIS A 51 -14.18 -9.41 -24.01
C HIS A 51 -13.35 -8.84 -22.86
N PHE A 52 -13.39 -7.53 -22.61
CA PHE A 52 -12.73 -6.94 -21.45
C PHE A 52 -13.31 -7.44 -20.13
N LYS A 53 -14.65 -7.58 -20.01
CA LYS A 53 -15.28 -8.18 -18.84
C LYS A 53 -14.82 -9.61 -18.61
N LYS A 54 -14.68 -10.41 -19.69
CA LYS A 54 -14.17 -11.78 -19.60
C LYS A 54 -12.70 -11.81 -19.19
N ALA A 55 -11.88 -10.89 -19.69
CA ALA A 55 -10.51 -10.70 -19.25
C ALA A 55 -10.45 -10.37 -17.74
N LEU A 56 -11.24 -9.40 -17.27
CA LEU A 56 -11.34 -9.08 -15.84
C LEU A 56 -11.90 -10.23 -15.00
N THR A 57 -12.74 -11.09 -15.55
CA THR A 57 -13.19 -12.31 -14.84
C THR A 57 -12.03 -13.28 -14.58
N LEU A 58 -11.05 -13.33 -15.49
CA LEU A 58 -9.86 -14.18 -15.38
C LEU A 58 -8.74 -13.51 -14.58
N ASN A 59 -8.63 -12.18 -14.63
CA ASN A 59 -7.69 -11.39 -13.84
C ASN A 59 -8.35 -10.09 -13.36
N PRO A 60 -9.10 -10.11 -12.24
CA PRO A 60 -9.91 -8.99 -11.75
C PRO A 60 -9.13 -7.71 -11.45
N GLN A 61 -7.83 -7.84 -11.14
CA GLN A 61 -6.98 -6.72 -10.73
C GLN A 61 -6.07 -6.20 -11.86
N ASN A 62 -6.29 -6.62 -13.10
CA ASN A 62 -5.45 -6.15 -14.21
C ASN A 62 -5.72 -4.67 -14.52
N LYS A 63 -4.76 -3.81 -14.16
CA LYS A 63 -4.82 -2.36 -14.39
C LYS A 63 -4.92 -2.00 -15.87
N GLU A 64 -4.16 -2.66 -16.72
CA GLU A 64 -4.12 -2.38 -18.17
C GLU A 64 -5.51 -2.50 -18.81
N VAL A 65 -6.27 -3.54 -18.47
CA VAL A 65 -7.65 -3.70 -18.98
C VAL A 65 -8.58 -2.64 -18.40
N LYS A 66 -8.49 -2.33 -17.10
CA LYS A 66 -9.29 -1.27 -16.47
C LYS A 66 -8.99 0.09 -17.11
N GLU A 67 -7.73 0.40 -17.39
CA GLU A 67 -7.28 1.63 -18.07
C GLU A 67 -7.78 1.69 -19.51
N LYS A 68 -7.59 0.62 -20.30
CA LYS A 68 -8.16 0.53 -21.65
C LYS A 68 -9.67 0.78 -21.64
N MET A 69 -10.39 0.21 -20.67
CA MET A 69 -11.81 0.46 -20.52
C MET A 69 -12.10 1.94 -20.21
N ARG A 70 -11.38 2.58 -19.28
CA ARG A 70 -11.55 4.01 -18.96
C ARG A 70 -11.18 4.94 -20.12
N THR A 71 -10.20 4.57 -20.95
CA THR A 71 -9.75 5.36 -22.10
C THR A 71 -10.74 5.28 -23.26
N PHE A 72 -11.22 4.08 -23.58
CA PHE A 72 -12.04 3.86 -24.76
C PHE A 72 -13.54 4.00 -24.49
N PHE A 73 -13.99 3.90 -23.24
CA PHE A 73 -15.41 3.91 -22.88
C PHE A 73 -15.79 5.05 -21.95
N SER A 74 -17.06 5.45 -22.00
CA SER A 74 -17.57 6.45 -21.06
C SER A 74 -17.66 5.87 -19.65
N TYR A 75 -17.55 6.72 -18.64
CA TYR A 75 -17.68 6.32 -17.23
C TYR A 75 -18.97 5.52 -16.97
N GLU A 76 -20.09 5.93 -17.57
CA GLU A 76 -21.39 5.27 -17.44
C GLU A 76 -21.41 3.83 -17.98
N GLU A 77 -20.66 3.53 -19.05
CA GLU A 77 -20.55 2.18 -19.60
C GLU A 77 -19.68 1.26 -18.73
N THR A 78 -18.68 1.82 -18.05
CA THR A 78 -17.67 1.03 -17.33
C THR A 78 -17.95 0.89 -15.85
N LYS A 79 -18.66 1.84 -15.22
CA LYS A 79 -18.76 1.94 -13.75
C LYS A 79 -19.23 0.65 -13.09
N ASP A 80 -20.29 0.01 -13.60
CA ASP A 80 -20.85 -1.20 -12.99
C ASP A 80 -19.96 -2.42 -13.21
N ILE A 81 -19.26 -2.46 -14.36
CA ILE A 81 -18.32 -3.55 -14.68
C ILE A 81 -17.10 -3.43 -13.78
N LEU A 82 -16.45 -2.27 -13.76
CA LEU A 82 -15.22 -2.05 -13.00
C LEU A 82 -15.44 -2.20 -11.50
N LYS A 83 -16.54 -1.65 -10.97
CA LYS A 83 -16.93 -1.78 -9.56
C LYS A 83 -17.15 -3.22 -9.13
N ALA A 84 -17.62 -4.10 -10.03
CA ALA A 84 -17.77 -5.52 -9.73
C ALA A 84 -16.43 -6.27 -9.57
N PHE A 85 -15.32 -5.70 -10.06
CA PHE A 85 -13.98 -6.26 -9.99
C PHE A 85 -13.05 -5.48 -9.04
N GLU A 86 -13.57 -4.50 -8.31
CA GLU A 86 -12.84 -3.86 -7.23
C GLU A 86 -12.67 -4.84 -6.06
N PRO A 87 -11.47 -4.91 -5.45
CA PRO A 87 -11.27 -5.67 -4.24
C PRO A 87 -12.17 -5.09 -3.15
N PRO A 88 -12.82 -5.94 -2.33
CA PRO A 88 -13.56 -5.45 -1.18
C PRO A 88 -12.61 -4.72 -0.21
N PRO A 89 -13.17 -3.81 0.61
CA PRO A 89 -12.41 -3.23 1.71
C PRO A 89 -11.85 -4.27 2.67
N PHE A 90 -10.68 -3.97 3.26
CA PHE A 90 -9.92 -4.93 4.07
C PHE A 90 -10.74 -5.60 5.19
N TRP A 91 -11.65 -4.87 5.86
CA TRP A 91 -12.46 -5.43 6.95
C TRP A 91 -13.52 -6.44 6.49
N LYS A 92 -13.81 -6.52 5.19
CA LYS A 92 -14.64 -7.60 4.62
C LYS A 92 -13.82 -8.83 4.26
N ASP A 93 -12.50 -8.71 4.16
CA ASP A 93 -11.57 -9.77 3.75
C ASP A 93 -10.34 -9.77 4.69
N ILE A 94 -10.62 -9.81 6.00
CA ILE A 94 -9.58 -9.77 7.05
C ILE A 94 -8.68 -11.00 6.94
N GLY A 95 -9.26 -12.16 6.58
CA GLY A 95 -8.51 -13.40 6.38
C GLY A 95 -7.43 -13.25 5.32
N TRP A 96 -7.77 -12.65 4.17
CA TRP A 96 -6.77 -12.35 3.14
C TRP A 96 -5.77 -11.30 3.61
N THR A 97 -6.22 -10.25 4.30
CA THR A 97 -5.34 -9.16 4.80
C THR A 97 -4.29 -9.69 5.78
N LEU A 98 -4.65 -10.62 6.66
CA LEU A 98 -3.73 -11.30 7.57
C LEU A 98 -2.88 -12.39 6.87
N ALA A 99 -3.39 -12.98 5.78
CA ALA A 99 -2.61 -13.91 4.97
C ALA A 99 -1.65 -13.21 4.00
N TYR A 100 -1.84 -11.92 3.72
CA TYR A 100 -1.03 -11.14 2.77
C TYR A 100 0.48 -11.21 3.08
N PRO A 101 0.95 -11.03 4.33
CA PRO A 101 2.35 -11.23 4.72
C PRO A 101 2.91 -12.64 4.46
N LEU A 102 2.03 -13.64 4.32
CA LEU A 102 2.37 -15.05 4.20
C LEU A 102 2.44 -15.52 2.74
N ASP A 103 2.47 -14.60 1.77
CA ASP A 103 2.89 -14.94 0.40
C ASP A 103 4.38 -15.33 0.36
N LYS A 104 4.83 -15.95 -0.75
CA LYS A 104 6.22 -16.40 -0.90
C LYS A 104 7.22 -15.29 -0.59
N GLU A 105 7.06 -14.12 -1.20
CA GLU A 105 7.98 -12.98 -1.00
C GLU A 105 7.92 -12.44 0.43
N GLY A 106 6.73 -12.40 1.03
CA GLY A 106 6.51 -11.91 2.38
C GLY A 106 7.14 -12.78 3.45
N LYS A 107 7.03 -14.11 3.33
CA LYS A 107 7.69 -15.04 4.26
C LYS A 107 9.20 -14.85 4.27
N VAL A 108 9.80 -14.69 3.08
CA VAL A 108 11.25 -14.49 2.97
C VAL A 108 11.63 -13.17 3.63
N MET A 109 10.89 -12.09 3.37
CA MET A 109 11.16 -10.78 3.98
C MET A 109 11.05 -10.81 5.51
N ILE A 110 10.02 -11.44 6.04
CA ILE A 110 9.79 -11.52 7.50
C ILE A 110 10.88 -12.36 8.17
N ILE A 111 11.17 -13.55 7.63
CA ILE A 111 12.15 -14.46 8.24
C ILE A 111 13.58 -13.88 8.12
N ALA A 112 13.99 -13.47 6.92
CA ALA A 112 15.32 -12.93 6.70
C ALA A 112 15.50 -11.60 7.46
N GLY A 113 14.51 -10.72 7.39
CA GLY A 113 14.50 -9.46 8.14
C GLY A 113 14.60 -9.69 9.64
N ALA A 114 13.85 -10.63 10.20
CA ALA A 114 13.88 -10.89 11.63
C ALA A 114 15.22 -11.45 12.12
N VAL A 115 15.84 -12.34 11.33
CA VAL A 115 17.20 -12.83 11.62
C VAL A 115 18.21 -11.68 11.55
N ILE A 116 18.15 -10.85 10.50
CA ILE A 116 19.03 -9.69 10.34
C ILE A 116 18.88 -8.74 11.52
N PHE A 117 17.66 -8.32 11.85
CA PHE A 117 17.43 -7.40 12.95
C PHE A 117 17.78 -8.01 14.31
N GLY A 118 17.49 -9.28 14.56
CA GLY A 118 17.88 -9.95 15.80
C GLY A 118 19.41 -10.03 15.97
N ILE A 119 20.16 -10.25 14.88
CA ILE A 119 21.63 -10.17 14.92
C ILE A 119 22.08 -8.72 15.16
N LEU A 120 21.47 -7.74 14.48
CA LEU A 120 21.83 -6.33 14.63
C LEU A 120 21.53 -5.79 16.02
N THR A 121 20.43 -6.20 16.67
CA THR A 121 20.15 -5.83 18.07
C THR A 121 21.18 -6.44 19.00
N PHE A 122 21.52 -7.71 18.82
CA PHE A 122 22.57 -8.37 19.61
C PHE A 122 23.93 -7.70 19.43
N VAL A 123 24.38 -7.47 18.20
CA VAL A 123 25.64 -6.76 17.92
C VAL A 123 25.58 -5.33 18.46
N GLY A 124 24.44 -4.65 18.36
CA GLY A 124 24.20 -3.31 18.89
C GLY A 124 24.36 -3.21 20.40
N SER A 125 24.07 -4.31 21.13
CA SER A 125 24.29 -4.40 22.58
C SER A 125 25.77 -4.45 22.97
N ILE A 126 26.66 -4.81 22.04
CA ILE A 126 28.11 -4.98 22.26
C ILE A 126 28.92 -3.87 21.57
N SER A 127 28.44 -3.35 20.43
CA SER A 127 29.19 -2.42 19.58
C SER A 127 28.28 -1.48 18.80
N ILE A 128 28.77 -0.25 18.57
CA ILE A 128 28.08 0.76 17.74
C ILE A 128 27.83 0.30 16.29
N PHE A 129 28.63 -0.62 15.77
CA PHE A 129 28.45 -1.14 14.41
C PHE A 129 27.12 -1.86 14.21
N GLY A 130 26.54 -2.43 15.27
CA GLY A 130 25.20 -3.03 15.21
C GLY A 130 24.11 -1.98 14.98
N TRP A 131 24.19 -0.84 15.66
CA TRP A 131 23.26 0.29 15.46
C TRP A 131 23.43 0.95 14.09
N ILE A 132 24.65 1.03 13.57
CA ILE A 132 24.89 1.47 12.20
C ILE A 132 24.17 0.54 11.24
N GLY A 133 24.42 -0.77 11.30
CA GLY A 133 23.75 -1.76 10.45
C GLY A 133 22.23 -1.74 10.60
N PHE A 134 21.72 -1.46 11.79
CA PHE A 134 20.29 -1.29 12.06
C PHE A 134 19.66 -0.16 11.26
N ILE A 135 20.34 1.00 11.14
CA ILE A 135 19.87 2.12 10.32
C ILE A 135 19.76 1.70 8.85
N PHE A 136 20.73 0.97 8.32
CA PHE A 136 20.69 0.45 6.94
C PHE A 136 19.54 -0.54 6.74
N ALA A 137 19.40 -1.52 7.64
CA ALA A 137 18.33 -2.52 7.58
C ALA A 137 16.94 -1.86 7.66
N TYR A 138 16.79 -0.87 8.55
CA TYR A 138 15.56 -0.10 8.67
C TYR A 138 15.26 0.73 7.42
N GLY A 139 16.27 1.35 6.81
CA GLY A 139 16.14 2.03 5.53
C GLY A 139 15.58 1.11 4.43
N PHE A 140 16.14 -0.10 4.31
CA PHE A 140 15.65 -1.10 3.35
C PHE A 140 14.19 -1.51 3.63
N VAL A 141 13.84 -1.80 4.89
CA VAL A 141 12.47 -2.17 5.27
C VAL A 141 11.50 -1.03 4.98
N SER A 142 11.87 0.21 5.28
CA SER A 142 11.03 1.38 5.00
C SER A 142 10.74 1.54 3.50
N ALA A 143 11.73 1.28 2.64
CA ALA A 143 11.56 1.26 1.18
C ALA A 143 10.54 0.19 0.75
N TYR A 144 10.65 -1.00 1.33
CA TYR A 144 9.72 -2.08 1.05
C TYR A 144 8.30 -1.78 1.53
N LEU A 145 8.14 -1.21 2.72
CA LEU A 145 6.85 -0.80 3.25
C LEU A 145 6.17 0.26 2.36
N ILE A 146 6.91 1.27 1.86
CA ILE A 146 6.37 2.23 0.88
C ILE A 146 5.94 1.52 -0.42
N LYS A 147 6.74 0.58 -0.92
CA LYS A 147 6.42 -0.20 -2.12
C LYS A 147 5.12 -1.01 -1.93
N ILE A 148 4.88 -1.55 -0.74
CA ILE A 148 3.64 -2.24 -0.40
C ILE A 148 2.45 -1.26 -0.39
N ILE A 149 2.58 -0.08 0.23
CA ILE A 149 1.49 0.94 0.21
C ILE A 149 1.13 1.28 -1.23
N LYS A 150 2.12 1.55 -2.08
CA LYS A 150 1.90 1.85 -3.50
C LYS A 150 1.20 0.71 -4.24
N SER A 151 1.72 -0.51 -4.11
CA SER A 151 1.16 -1.68 -4.80
C SER A 151 -0.29 -1.95 -4.36
N ALA A 152 -0.54 -1.94 -3.04
CA ALA A 152 -1.90 -2.10 -2.50
C ALA A 152 -2.81 -0.91 -2.86
N GLY A 153 -2.27 0.31 -2.89
CA GLY A 153 -2.95 1.54 -3.31
C GLY A 153 -3.34 1.57 -4.78
N GLN A 154 -2.73 0.71 -5.60
CA GLN A 154 -3.12 0.49 -6.99
C GLN A 154 -4.01 -0.76 -7.15
N GLY A 155 -4.39 -1.43 -6.06
CA GLY A 155 -5.30 -2.58 -6.06
C GLY A 155 -4.61 -3.93 -6.27
N ASP A 156 -3.28 -3.97 -6.24
CA ASP A 156 -2.56 -5.23 -6.38
C ASP A 156 -2.75 -6.09 -5.13
N ARG A 157 -3.21 -7.33 -5.35
CA ARG A 157 -3.36 -8.35 -4.31
C ARG A 157 -2.18 -9.32 -4.21
N LYS A 158 -1.06 -9.00 -4.84
CA LYS A 158 0.19 -9.76 -4.71
C LYS A 158 1.21 -8.92 -3.97
N MET A 159 2.12 -9.56 -3.24
CA MET A 159 3.27 -8.87 -2.71
C MET A 159 4.16 -8.33 -3.83
N PRO A 160 4.69 -7.10 -3.68
CA PRO A 160 5.72 -6.62 -4.57
C PRO A 160 7.02 -7.40 -4.34
N ASP A 161 7.81 -7.53 -5.39
CA ASP A 161 9.19 -8.01 -5.28
C ASP A 161 10.02 -7.07 -4.42
N TRP A 162 11.19 -7.53 -3.98
CA TRP A 162 12.08 -6.76 -3.11
C TRP A 162 12.47 -5.42 -3.77
N PRO A 163 12.76 -4.36 -2.99
CA PRO A 163 13.22 -3.09 -3.54
C PRO A 163 14.54 -3.29 -4.29
N GLU A 164 14.63 -2.72 -5.48
CA GLU A 164 15.89 -2.69 -6.23
C GLU A 164 16.84 -1.70 -5.57
N PHE A 165 18.11 -2.09 -5.45
CA PHE A 165 19.15 -1.21 -4.95
C PHE A 165 19.74 -0.44 -6.13
N THR A 166 19.30 0.80 -6.30
CA THR A 166 19.80 1.70 -7.36
C THR A 166 20.83 2.66 -6.80
N SER A 167 20.53 3.32 -5.69
CA SER A 167 21.41 4.26 -5.02
C SER A 167 21.21 4.21 -3.50
N PHE A 168 22.24 4.53 -2.73
CA PHE A 168 22.13 4.50 -1.28
C PHE A 168 21.09 5.50 -0.74
N ILE A 169 21.04 6.71 -1.31
CA ILE A 169 20.11 7.74 -0.87
C ILE A 169 18.67 7.35 -1.23
N ASP A 170 18.43 6.98 -2.48
CA ASP A 170 17.06 6.73 -2.98
C ASP A 170 16.49 5.41 -2.45
N SER A 171 17.34 4.38 -2.31
CA SER A 171 16.90 3.06 -1.86
C SER A 171 16.84 2.91 -0.33
N MET A 172 17.51 3.77 0.46
CA MET A 172 17.57 3.59 1.92
C MET A 172 17.24 4.87 2.71
N ILE A 173 17.91 5.99 2.43
CA ILE A 173 17.73 7.20 3.24
C ILE A 173 16.38 7.86 2.97
N LEU A 174 16.02 8.07 1.71
CA LEU A 174 14.82 8.80 1.32
C LEU A 174 13.53 8.11 1.82
N PRO A 175 13.35 6.78 1.69
CA PRO A 175 12.19 6.09 2.25
C PRO A 175 12.10 6.19 3.77
N CYS A 176 13.25 6.09 4.45
CA CYS A 176 13.31 6.25 5.91
C CYS A 176 12.93 7.67 6.34
N PHE A 177 13.47 8.67 5.64
CA PHE A 177 13.15 10.08 5.84
C PHE A 177 11.67 10.37 5.62
N ARG A 178 11.04 9.72 4.64
CA ARG A 178 9.59 9.82 4.37
C ARG A 178 8.73 9.37 5.55
N PHE A 179 9.06 8.24 6.17
CA PHE A 179 8.40 7.78 7.40
C PHE A 179 8.57 8.78 8.55
N PHE A 180 9.80 9.22 8.80
CA PHE A 180 10.07 10.19 9.86
C PHE A 180 9.37 11.53 9.61
N MET A 181 9.36 12.03 8.37
CA MET A 181 8.65 13.27 8.03
C MET A 181 7.15 13.13 8.25
N ALA A 182 6.54 12.01 7.82
CA ALA A 182 5.13 11.74 8.12
C ALA A 182 4.87 11.75 9.63
N PHE A 183 5.72 11.11 10.43
CA PHE A 183 5.61 11.10 11.89
C PHE A 183 5.76 12.51 12.48
N PHE A 184 6.84 13.23 12.18
CA PHE A 184 7.10 14.55 12.74
C PHE A 184 6.02 15.56 12.38
N ILE A 185 5.50 15.54 11.15
CA ILE A 185 4.41 16.44 10.74
C ILE A 185 3.11 16.07 11.47
N SER A 186 2.81 14.78 11.62
CA SER A 186 1.59 14.31 12.29
C SER A 186 1.58 14.67 13.78
N PHE A 187 2.73 14.53 14.45
CA PHE A 187 2.90 14.83 15.86
C PHE A 187 3.40 16.26 16.12
N LEU A 188 3.41 17.12 15.10
CA LEU A 188 3.90 18.50 15.19
C LEU A 188 3.20 19.31 16.31
N PRO A 189 1.85 19.26 16.48
CA PRO A 189 1.21 19.98 17.58
C PRO A 189 1.74 19.56 18.95
N MET A 190 1.91 18.25 19.18
CA MET A 190 2.44 17.71 20.43
C MET A 190 3.89 18.17 20.67
N ILE A 191 4.73 18.11 19.63
CA ILE A 191 6.14 18.53 19.70
C ILE A 191 6.25 20.03 20.01
N VAL A 192 5.41 20.87 19.38
CA VAL A 192 5.37 22.31 19.64
C VAL A 192 5.02 22.59 21.11
N PHE A 193 4.00 21.92 21.66
CA PHE A 193 3.65 22.07 23.07
C PHE A 193 4.76 21.59 24.02
N LEU A 194 5.49 20.52 23.68
CA LEU A 194 6.67 20.08 24.45
C LEU A 194 7.77 21.16 24.45
N ILE A 195 8.09 21.73 23.29
CA ILE A 195 9.14 22.76 23.16
C ILE A 195 8.75 24.03 23.90
N LEU A 196 7.51 24.51 23.73
CA LEU A 196 7.00 25.69 24.43
C LEU A 196 6.97 25.46 25.94
N GLY A 197 6.56 24.27 26.37
CA GLY A 197 6.55 23.87 27.77
C GLY A 197 7.92 23.97 28.41
N PHE A 198 8.94 23.42 27.75
CA PHE A 198 10.33 23.51 28.19
C PHE A 198 10.85 24.95 28.17
N ARG A 199 10.61 25.68 27.07
CA ARG A 199 11.11 27.06 26.86
C ARG A 199 10.58 28.05 27.89
N PHE A 200 9.30 27.93 28.26
CA PHE A 200 8.63 28.84 29.19
C PHE A 200 8.48 28.26 30.60
N SER A 201 9.08 27.10 30.89
CA SER A 201 8.98 26.41 32.18
C SER A 201 7.53 26.21 32.65
N VAL A 202 6.63 25.88 31.70
CA VAL A 202 5.22 25.62 31.99
C VAL A 202 5.11 24.31 32.78
N SER A 203 4.28 24.29 33.82
CA SER A 203 4.07 23.07 34.60
C SER A 203 3.50 21.94 33.75
N PHE A 204 3.96 20.71 34.01
CA PHE A 204 3.52 19.53 33.26
C PHE A 204 2.00 19.31 33.31
N SER A 205 1.35 19.64 34.44
CA SER A 205 -0.09 19.53 34.59
C SER A 205 -0.87 20.39 33.60
N LEU A 206 -0.37 21.58 33.24
CA LEU A 206 -0.98 22.45 32.23
C LEU A 206 -0.72 21.96 30.81
N LEU A 207 0.39 21.27 30.59
CA LEU A 207 0.74 20.70 29.28
C LEU A 207 0.02 19.37 29.00
N LEU A 208 -0.49 18.69 30.03
CA LEU A 208 -1.05 17.36 29.89
C LEU A 208 -2.17 17.29 28.83
N ILE A 209 -3.15 18.19 28.90
CA ILE A 209 -4.27 18.24 27.96
C ILE A 209 -3.80 18.50 26.51
N PRO A 210 -3.01 19.56 26.22
CA PRO A 210 -2.55 19.79 24.84
C PRO A 210 -1.63 18.69 24.31
N LEU A 211 -0.85 18.03 25.16
CA LEU A 211 -0.04 16.87 24.76
C LEU A 211 -0.91 15.67 24.38
N ILE A 212 -1.95 15.36 25.19
CA ILE A 212 -2.90 14.29 24.88
C ILE A 212 -3.64 14.59 23.57
N LEU A 213 -4.17 15.80 23.41
CA LEU A 213 -4.88 16.19 22.18
C LEU A 213 -3.96 16.16 20.95
N GLY A 214 -2.73 16.65 21.07
CA GLY A 214 -1.73 16.57 20.01
C GLY A 214 -1.34 15.14 19.66
N GLY A 215 -1.22 14.27 20.67
CA GLY A 215 -0.95 12.84 20.47
C GLY A 215 -2.11 12.13 19.77
N ILE A 216 -3.35 12.37 20.19
CA ILE A 216 -4.56 11.83 19.53
C ILE A 216 -4.64 12.31 18.09
N PHE A 217 -4.39 13.60 17.84
CA PHE A 217 -4.33 14.14 16.48
C PHE A 217 -3.27 13.41 15.65
N GLY A 218 -2.05 13.24 16.18
CA GLY A 218 -0.97 12.54 15.50
C GLY A 218 -1.32 11.09 15.16
N LEU A 219 -1.92 10.35 16.10
CA LEU A 219 -2.37 8.97 15.87
C LEU A 219 -3.46 8.86 14.79
N ILE A 220 -4.39 9.83 14.76
CA ILE A 220 -5.43 9.87 13.73
C ILE A 220 -4.86 10.31 12.39
N TYR A 221 -3.90 11.24 12.36
CA TYR A 221 -3.40 11.83 11.12
C TYR A 221 -2.30 11.00 10.44
N TYR A 222 -1.44 10.35 11.23
CA TYR A 222 -0.25 9.64 10.76
C TYR A 222 -0.51 8.57 9.71
N PRO A 223 -1.52 7.69 9.83
CA PRO A 223 -1.79 6.69 8.81
C PRO A 223 -2.11 7.30 7.44
N MET A 224 -2.95 8.35 7.40
CA MET A 224 -3.26 9.07 6.16
C MET A 224 -2.04 9.83 5.63
N ALA A 225 -1.25 10.47 6.50
CA ALA A 225 -0.02 11.14 6.14
C ALA A 225 0.99 10.19 5.49
N LEU A 226 1.14 8.97 6.04
CA LEU A 226 2.02 7.96 5.50
C LEU A 226 1.53 7.45 4.12
N THR A 227 0.23 7.23 3.96
CA THR A 227 -0.37 6.90 2.66
C THR A 227 -0.08 7.99 1.62
N ALA A 228 -0.25 9.26 1.99
CA ALA A 228 0.01 10.39 1.11
C ALA A 228 1.48 10.47 0.68
N VAL A 229 2.43 10.31 1.61
CA VAL A 229 3.86 10.29 1.29
C VAL A 229 4.22 9.16 0.34
N ALA A 230 3.62 7.99 0.54
CA ALA A 230 3.87 6.83 -0.31
C ALA A 230 3.30 7.04 -1.72
N LEU A 231 2.08 7.56 -1.86
CA LEU A 231 1.40 7.68 -3.16
C LEU A 231 1.83 8.90 -3.99
N PHE A 232 2.07 10.05 -3.34
CA PHE A 232 2.52 11.26 -4.04
C PHE A 232 4.03 11.29 -4.31
N ASP A 233 4.79 10.31 -3.80
CA ASP A 233 6.25 10.31 -3.86
C ASP A 233 6.90 11.60 -3.31
N ASN A 234 6.21 12.29 -2.40
CA ASN A 234 6.61 13.58 -1.86
C ASN A 234 6.66 13.53 -0.33
N SER A 235 7.84 13.75 0.25
CA SER A 235 8.06 13.77 1.70
C SER A 235 7.29 14.89 2.42
N LEU A 236 6.89 15.94 1.70
CA LEU A 236 6.12 17.07 2.23
C LEU A 236 4.61 16.94 2.00
N ALA A 237 4.12 15.85 1.38
CA ALA A 237 2.70 15.59 1.22
C ALA A 237 1.87 15.73 2.53
N PRO A 238 2.38 15.36 3.72
CA PRO A 238 1.66 15.54 4.98
C PRO A 238 1.42 16.99 5.39
N LEU A 239 2.03 17.99 4.74
CA LEU A 239 1.71 19.40 5.00
C LEU A 239 0.37 19.81 4.39
N ASN A 240 -0.20 19.01 3.48
CA ASN A 240 -1.50 19.25 2.88
C ASN A 240 -2.64 18.89 3.84
N PHE A 241 -2.66 19.50 5.03
CA PHE A 241 -3.64 19.26 6.09
C PHE A 241 -5.08 19.30 5.59
N ASN A 242 -5.42 20.29 4.76
CA ASN A 242 -6.77 20.44 4.24
C ASN A 242 -7.21 19.22 3.42
N ILE A 243 -6.36 18.75 2.50
CA ILE A 243 -6.64 17.60 1.65
C ILE A 243 -6.74 16.33 2.52
N LEU A 244 -5.76 16.07 3.38
CA LEU A 244 -5.72 14.83 4.15
C LEU A 244 -6.82 14.75 5.22
N ILE A 245 -7.13 15.85 5.91
CA ILE A 245 -8.24 15.90 6.85
C ILE A 245 -9.57 15.72 6.11
N SER A 246 -9.74 16.37 4.95
CA SER A 246 -10.91 16.17 4.10
C SER A 246 -11.05 14.71 3.71
N SER A 247 -9.98 14.06 3.24
CA SER A 247 -10.00 12.63 2.90
C SER A 247 -10.40 11.75 4.08
N ILE A 248 -9.83 11.96 5.28
CA ILE A 248 -10.23 11.25 6.51
C ILE A 248 -11.73 11.42 6.78
N MET A 249 -12.25 12.64 6.61
CA MET A 249 -13.65 12.98 6.83
C MET A 249 -14.59 12.47 5.72
N THR A 250 -14.07 12.21 4.53
CA THR A 250 -14.84 11.58 3.44
C THR A 250 -14.99 10.08 3.66
N ILE A 251 -13.95 9.41 4.17
CA ILE A 251 -13.92 7.94 4.36
C ILE A 251 -14.01 7.50 5.82
N LYS A 252 -14.70 8.26 6.68
CA LYS A 252 -14.72 8.08 8.16
C LYS A 252 -14.88 6.62 8.59
N LYS A 253 -15.89 5.93 8.07
CA LYS A 253 -16.19 4.54 8.48
C LYS A 253 -14.99 3.64 8.26
N ASP A 254 -14.48 3.65 7.04
CA ASP A 254 -13.39 2.81 6.57
C ASP A 254 -12.09 3.15 7.32
N TYR A 255 -11.86 4.45 7.52
CA TYR A 255 -10.69 4.98 8.22
C TYR A 255 -10.66 4.62 9.71
N PHE A 256 -11.77 4.82 10.44
CA PHE A 256 -11.81 4.51 11.86
C PHE A 256 -11.80 3.01 12.15
N ILE A 257 -12.31 2.17 11.23
CA ILE A 257 -12.12 0.71 11.30
C ILE A 257 -10.64 0.37 11.10
N ALA A 258 -9.95 0.99 10.14
CA ALA A 258 -8.49 0.85 9.97
C ALA A 258 -7.73 1.22 11.23
N LEU A 259 -8.00 2.39 11.80
CA LEU A 259 -7.36 2.87 13.03
C LEU A 259 -7.55 1.90 14.20
N ALA A 260 -8.78 1.45 14.44
CA ALA A 260 -9.05 0.51 15.53
C ALA A 260 -8.30 -0.82 15.33
N PHE A 261 -8.26 -1.33 14.09
CA PHE A 261 -7.55 -2.56 13.77
C PHE A 261 -6.03 -2.41 13.92
N ILE A 262 -5.45 -1.31 13.42
CA ILE A 262 -4.03 -0.97 13.59
C ILE A 262 -3.68 -0.90 15.08
N ALA A 263 -4.49 -0.21 15.89
CA ALA A 263 -4.28 -0.12 17.34
C ALA A 263 -4.31 -1.49 18.04
N ILE A 264 -5.19 -2.41 17.61
CA ILE A 264 -5.22 -3.79 18.11
C ILE A 264 -3.94 -4.53 17.74
N LEU A 265 -3.47 -4.40 16.49
CA LEU A 265 -2.20 -5.01 16.07
C LEU A 265 -1.01 -4.46 16.86
N ASP A 266 -0.95 -3.14 17.06
CA ASP A 266 0.11 -2.50 17.86
C ASP A 266 0.06 -2.98 19.32
N LEU A 267 -1.13 -3.15 19.90
CA LEU A 267 -1.29 -3.71 21.24
C LEU A 267 -0.80 -5.17 21.30
N ILE A 268 -1.09 -5.99 20.29
CA ILE A 268 -0.58 -7.37 20.19
C ILE A 268 0.95 -7.35 20.10
N GLY A 269 1.54 -6.50 19.26
CA GLY A 269 2.98 -6.34 19.14
C GLY A 269 3.64 -5.89 20.45
N PHE A 270 3.00 -4.96 21.17
CA PHE A 270 3.45 -4.51 22.49
C PHE A 270 3.38 -5.64 23.54
N ILE A 271 2.29 -6.39 23.60
CA ILE A 271 2.17 -7.54 24.52
C ILE A 271 3.22 -8.61 24.18
N ALA A 272 3.42 -8.89 22.90
CA ALA A 272 4.45 -9.84 22.45
C ALA A 272 5.86 -9.39 22.87
N SER A 273 6.17 -8.10 22.79
CA SER A 273 7.48 -7.60 23.21
C SER A 273 7.74 -7.82 24.70
N LEU A 274 6.71 -7.66 25.56
CA LEU A 274 6.79 -7.97 26.99
C LEU A 274 7.05 -9.46 27.27
N ILE A 275 6.45 -10.35 26.46
CA ILE A 275 6.56 -11.81 26.64
C ILE A 275 7.89 -12.35 26.13
N PHE A 276 8.37 -11.89 24.97
CA PHE A 276 9.51 -12.54 24.30
C PHE A 276 10.86 -11.86 24.56
N VAL A 277 10.91 -10.52 24.59
CA VAL A 277 12.19 -9.80 24.70
C VAL A 277 12.76 -9.90 26.11
N LEU A 278 11.92 -9.83 27.14
CA LEU A 278 12.36 -9.86 28.53
C LEU A 278 12.96 -11.21 28.98
N PRO A 279 12.46 -12.40 28.55
CA PRO A 279 12.93 -13.67 29.10
C PRO A 279 14.04 -14.40 28.31
N LEU A 280 14.19 -14.14 27.00
CA LEU A 280 15.06 -14.94 26.11
C LEU A 280 16.01 -14.04 25.31
N PRO A 281 17.27 -13.84 25.73
CA PRO A 281 18.23 -13.04 24.98
C PRO A 281 18.44 -13.61 23.56
N VAL A 282 18.53 -12.75 22.54
CA VAL A 282 18.70 -13.08 21.11
C VAL A 282 17.50 -13.78 20.46
N ILE A 283 17.01 -14.90 21.02
CA ILE A 283 15.85 -15.62 20.49
C ILE A 283 14.58 -14.75 20.62
N GLY A 284 14.44 -14.06 21.76
CA GLY A 284 13.37 -13.10 22.01
C GLY A 284 13.35 -11.96 21.00
N ASP A 285 14.53 -11.43 20.64
CA ASP A 285 14.65 -10.38 19.62
C ASP A 285 14.23 -10.87 18.24
N ILE A 286 14.65 -12.08 17.83
CA ILE A 286 14.24 -12.65 16.55
C ILE A 286 12.72 -12.84 16.51
N ILE A 287 12.11 -13.37 17.58
CA ILE A 287 10.65 -13.52 17.67
C ILE A 287 9.95 -12.16 17.63
N PHE A 288 10.48 -11.17 18.35
CA PHE A 288 9.97 -9.80 18.32
C PHE A 288 9.98 -9.26 16.89
N TRP A 289 11.11 -9.35 16.17
CA TRP A 289 11.20 -8.85 14.80
C TRP A 289 10.35 -9.63 13.81
N LEU A 290 10.16 -10.95 13.98
CA LEU A 290 9.21 -11.74 13.19
C LEU A 290 7.79 -11.14 13.31
N ILE A 291 7.36 -10.86 14.54
CA ILE A 291 6.03 -10.31 14.82
C ILE A 291 5.93 -8.85 14.34
N SER A 292 6.94 -8.02 14.60
CA SER A 292 6.96 -6.61 14.20
C SER A 292 6.93 -6.42 12.69
N LEU A 293 7.72 -7.19 11.94
CA LEU A 293 7.72 -7.12 10.47
C LEU A 293 6.39 -7.61 9.88
N TYR A 294 5.83 -8.70 10.43
CA TYR A 294 4.50 -9.18 10.03
C TYR A 294 3.45 -8.08 10.24
N ILE A 295 3.39 -7.50 11.44
CA ILE A 295 2.42 -6.44 11.77
C ILE A 295 2.62 -5.22 10.87
N ALA A 296 3.87 -4.77 10.67
CA ALA A 296 4.16 -3.61 9.84
C ALA A 296 3.66 -3.81 8.40
N ILE A 297 3.86 -4.99 7.81
CA ILE A 297 3.37 -5.33 6.47
C ILE A 297 1.83 -5.32 6.40
N VAL A 298 1.15 -5.89 7.41
CA VAL A 298 -0.33 -5.86 7.48
C VAL A 298 -0.84 -4.42 7.53
N GLN A 299 -0.24 -3.59 8.39
CA GLN A 299 -0.65 -2.20 8.54
C GLN A 299 -0.53 -1.43 7.23
N VAL A 300 0.62 -1.49 6.56
CA VAL A 300 0.81 -0.74 5.31
C VAL A 300 -0.03 -1.28 4.15
N ASN A 301 -0.34 -2.59 4.15
CA ASN A 301 -1.31 -3.17 3.21
C ASN A 301 -2.72 -2.60 3.44
N ILE A 302 -3.15 -2.47 4.70
CA ILE A 302 -4.42 -1.83 5.06
C ILE A 302 -4.48 -0.40 4.55
N LEU A 303 -3.41 0.37 4.72
CA LEU A 303 -3.34 1.76 4.27
C LEU A 303 -3.52 1.89 2.75
N GLY A 304 -2.81 1.07 1.97
CA GLY A 304 -2.95 1.05 0.52
C GLY A 304 -4.34 0.57 0.07
N ASN A 305 -4.84 -0.54 0.64
CA ASN A 305 -6.17 -1.05 0.29
C ASN A 305 -7.29 -0.04 0.60
N MET A 306 -7.19 0.65 1.74
CA MET A 306 -8.16 1.67 2.16
C MET A 306 -8.21 2.84 1.18
N TYR A 307 -7.04 3.28 0.68
CA TYR A 307 -6.98 4.28 -0.38
C TYR A 307 -7.64 3.77 -1.66
N TYR A 308 -7.23 2.59 -2.15
CA TYR A 308 -7.73 2.04 -3.41
C TYR A 308 -9.27 1.93 -3.44
N VAL A 309 -9.86 1.37 -2.38
CA VAL A 309 -11.31 1.15 -2.28
C VAL A 309 -12.11 2.46 -2.24
N ASN A 310 -11.43 3.57 -1.94
CA ASN A 310 -12.05 4.89 -1.84
C ASN A 310 -11.41 5.91 -2.78
N GLU A 311 -10.65 5.47 -3.79
CA GLU A 311 -9.90 6.34 -4.71
C GLU A 311 -10.82 7.41 -5.32
N ASP A 312 -11.96 6.99 -5.88
CA ASP A 312 -12.97 7.87 -6.49
C ASP A 312 -13.57 8.91 -5.52
N LYS A 313 -13.58 8.63 -4.21
CA LYS A 313 -14.10 9.58 -3.20
C LYS A 313 -13.01 10.52 -2.70
N ILE A 314 -11.78 10.02 -2.64
CA ILE A 314 -10.62 10.72 -2.09
C ILE A 314 -10.10 11.74 -3.10
N ASP A 315 -10.15 11.42 -4.40
CA ASP A 315 -9.89 12.33 -5.53
C ASP A 315 -8.55 13.07 -5.40
N TRP A 316 -7.48 12.29 -5.18
CA TRP A 316 -6.11 12.84 -5.06
C TRP A 316 -5.44 13.08 -6.42
N PHE A 317 -5.90 12.44 -7.48
CA PHE A 317 -5.31 12.45 -8.82
C PHE A 317 -6.38 12.69 -9.88
#